data_AF-A0A1Y1NAY5-F1
#
_entry.id   AF-A0A1Y1NAY5-F1
#
_cell.length_a   1.000
_cell.length_b   1.000
_cell.length_c   1.000
_cell.angle_alpha   90.00
_cell.angle_beta   90.00
_cell.angle_gamma   90.00
#
_symmetry.space_group_name_H-M   'P 1'
#
loop_
_entity.id
_entity.type
_entity.pdbx_description
1 polymer ?
#
loop_
_entity_poly.entity_id
_entity_poly.type
_entity_poly.pdbx_seq_one_letter_code
_entity_poly.pdbx_strand_id
1 'polypeptide(L)'
;MRALAHTILAILQVISVRGHGRLMDPPARNSMWRFGFPNPVNYNDNELFCGGWAVQWEQNMGKCGICGDPYHVEDPRPHEAGGLYAKGIATRHYSVGQEIDIEIELTANHYGHFEIYICPNNNPAQEATQECFDR
;
A
#
# COMPACT_ATOMS: atom_id res chain seq x y z
N MET A 1 -32.12 53.69 1.60
CA MET A 1 -30.85 52.96 1.44
C MET A 1 -30.68 52.02 2.62
N ARG A 2 -30.97 50.73 2.44
CA ARG A 2 -30.63 49.68 3.42
C ARG A 2 -29.79 48.66 2.66
N ALA A 3 -28.48 48.70 2.86
CA ALA A 3 -27.59 47.70 2.31
C ALA A 3 -27.74 46.43 3.17
N LEU A 4 -28.31 45.39 2.58
CA LEU A 4 -28.34 44.05 3.16
C LEU A 4 -26.94 43.47 3.01
N ALA A 5 -26.20 43.36 4.12
CA ALA A 5 -24.94 42.63 4.16
C ALA A 5 -25.24 41.13 4.05
N HIS A 6 -24.95 40.53 2.91
CA HIS A 6 -25.00 39.09 2.73
C HIS A 6 -23.67 38.50 3.22
N THR A 7 -23.68 37.97 4.45
CA THR A 7 -22.59 37.16 4.97
C THR A 7 -22.58 35.82 4.23
N ILE A 8 -21.71 35.68 3.23
CA ILE A 8 -21.47 34.40 2.56
C ILE A 8 -20.67 33.54 3.54
N LEU A 9 -21.35 32.60 4.21
CA LEU A 9 -20.71 31.53 4.97
C LEU A 9 -20.17 30.51 3.97
N ALA A 10 -18.89 30.62 3.61
CA ALA A 10 -18.21 29.64 2.79
C ALA A 10 -18.06 28.33 3.58
N ILE A 11 -18.86 27.33 3.22
CA ILE A 11 -18.71 25.96 3.74
C ILE A 11 -17.42 25.39 3.13
N LEU A 12 -16.32 25.42 3.88
CA LEU A 12 -15.12 24.64 3.58
C LEU A 12 -15.47 23.15 3.73
N GLN A 13 -15.92 22.53 2.64
CA GLN A 13 -15.97 21.09 2.54
C GLN A 13 -14.51 20.60 2.53
N VAL A 14 -13.99 20.18 3.68
CA VAL A 14 -12.74 19.43 3.74
C VAL A 14 -13.01 18.11 3.03
N ILE A 15 -12.62 18.01 1.76
CA ILE A 15 -12.70 16.77 1.01
C ILE A 15 -11.64 15.86 1.61
N SER A 16 -12.03 15.06 2.61
CA SER A 16 -11.20 13.95 3.08
C SER A 16 -11.25 12.88 1.99
N VAL A 17 -10.23 12.87 1.17
CA VAL A 17 -9.99 11.75 0.27
C VAL A 17 -9.38 10.65 1.16
N ARG A 18 -10.03 9.49 1.26
CA ARG A 18 -9.46 8.29 1.93
C ARG A 18 -9.30 7.14 0.94
N GLY A 19 -8.07 6.82 0.56
CA GLY A 19 -7.73 6.13 -0.69
C GLY A 19 -7.26 4.75 -0.40
N HIS A 20 -7.82 3.79 -1.13
CA HIS A 20 -7.71 2.41 -0.73
C HIS A 20 -7.73 1.52 -1.95
N GLY A 21 -6.73 0.67 -2.02
CA GLY A 21 -6.63 -0.35 -3.03
C GLY A 21 -5.65 -1.41 -2.60
N ARG A 22 -5.64 -2.50 -3.35
CA ARG A 22 -4.79 -3.66 -3.08
C ARG A 22 -4.44 -4.36 -4.38
N LEU A 23 -3.23 -4.91 -4.43
CA LEU A 23 -2.78 -5.78 -5.52
C LEU A 23 -3.38 -7.18 -5.32
N MET A 24 -4.19 -7.59 -6.29
CA MET A 24 -5.00 -8.81 -6.26
C MET A 24 -4.42 -9.93 -7.13
N ASP A 25 -3.78 -9.61 -8.26
CA ASP A 25 -3.00 -10.58 -9.04
C ASP A 25 -1.67 -9.97 -9.50
N PRO A 26 -0.50 -10.56 -9.14
CA PRO A 26 -0.33 -11.60 -8.12
C PRO A 26 -0.78 -11.11 -6.73
N PRO A 27 -1.49 -11.93 -5.92
CA PRO A 27 -1.97 -11.48 -4.61
C PRO A 27 -0.82 -10.97 -3.73
N ALA A 28 -0.92 -9.73 -3.26
CA ALA A 28 0.05 -9.17 -2.31
C ALA A 28 -0.10 -9.80 -0.90
N ARG A 29 0.96 -9.70 -0.08
CA ARG A 29 1.09 -10.38 1.23
C ARG A 29 -0.10 -10.16 2.17
N ASN A 30 -0.66 -8.95 2.16
CA ASN A 30 -1.87 -8.49 2.86
C ASN A 30 -3.17 -9.12 2.34
N SER A 31 -3.25 -9.43 1.05
CA SER A 31 -4.46 -9.93 0.37
C SER A 31 -4.46 -11.44 0.15
N MET A 32 -3.33 -12.11 0.36
CA MET A 32 -3.16 -13.56 0.14
C MET A 32 -4.27 -14.41 0.79
N TRP A 33 -4.78 -14.03 1.96
CA TRP A 33 -5.85 -14.76 2.65
C TRP A 33 -7.16 -14.83 1.83
N ARG A 34 -7.43 -13.83 0.98
CA ARG A 34 -8.61 -13.81 0.07
C ARG A 34 -8.56 -14.92 -0.98
N PHE A 35 -7.37 -15.43 -1.25
CA PHE A 35 -7.10 -16.43 -2.28
C PHE A 35 -6.77 -17.81 -1.68
N GLY A 36 -7.09 -18.04 -0.41
CA GLY A 36 -6.93 -19.35 0.24
C GLY A 36 -5.52 -19.69 0.71
N PHE A 37 -4.58 -18.73 0.64
CA PHE A 37 -3.25 -18.91 1.24
C PHE A 37 -3.35 -18.90 2.77
N PRO A 38 -2.44 -19.59 3.49
CA PRO A 38 -2.45 -19.70 4.95
C PRO A 38 -1.90 -18.43 5.65
N ASN A 39 -2.18 -17.26 5.08
CA ASN A 39 -1.84 -15.97 5.67
C ASN A 39 -2.91 -15.58 6.71
N PRO A 40 -2.54 -14.91 7.81
CA PRO A 40 -3.52 -14.32 8.71
C PRO A 40 -4.46 -13.38 7.95
N VAL A 41 -5.73 -13.35 8.34
CA VAL A 41 -6.73 -12.48 7.73
C VAL A 41 -6.40 -11.02 8.05
N ASN A 42 -6.25 -10.20 7.02
CA ASN A 42 -6.18 -8.75 7.14
C ASN A 42 -7.43 -8.13 6.49
N TYR A 43 -8.39 -7.72 7.31
CA TYR A 43 -9.63 -7.09 6.80
C TYR A 43 -9.39 -5.69 6.22
N ASN A 44 -8.30 -5.04 6.61
CA ASN A 44 -7.85 -3.73 6.12
C ASN A 44 -6.71 -3.91 5.11
N ASP A 45 -6.75 -4.97 4.31
CA ASP A 45 -5.72 -5.23 3.29
C ASP A 45 -5.72 -4.22 2.14
N ASN A 46 -6.69 -3.33 2.05
CA ASN A 46 -6.67 -2.18 1.16
C ASN A 46 -6.05 -0.91 1.79
N GLU A 47 -5.51 -1.01 3.00
CA GLU A 47 -4.95 0.07 3.81
C GLU A 47 -3.43 -0.12 4.05
N LEU A 48 -2.65 -0.34 2.98
CA LEU A 48 -1.18 -0.27 2.99
C LEU A 48 -0.69 1.07 2.42
N PHE A 49 -0.95 2.12 3.19
CA PHE A 49 -0.88 3.54 2.85
C PHE A 49 0.10 4.28 3.76
N CYS A 50 1.18 3.60 4.17
CA CYS A 50 2.26 4.15 4.99
C CYS A 50 1.83 4.64 6.38
N GLY A 51 0.69 4.13 6.88
CA GLY A 51 0.05 4.58 8.13
C GLY A 51 -0.85 5.81 8.00
N GLY A 52 -1.06 6.31 6.78
CA GLY A 52 -1.84 7.52 6.51
C GLY A 52 -0.96 8.77 6.39
N TRP A 53 -1.54 9.82 5.79
CA TRP A 53 -0.80 11.02 5.38
C TRP A 53 -0.03 11.69 6.54
N ALA A 54 -0.67 11.92 7.68
CA ALA A 54 -0.01 12.56 8.83
C ALA A 54 1.14 11.70 9.38
N VAL A 55 0.94 10.38 9.46
CA VAL A 55 1.97 9.44 9.91
C VAL A 55 3.15 9.44 8.93
N GLN A 56 2.90 9.39 7.63
CA GLN A 56 3.97 9.41 6.63
C GLN A 56 4.73 10.75 6.64
N TRP A 57 4.03 11.87 6.49
CA TRP A 57 4.66 13.17 6.19
C TRP A 57 5.04 13.96 7.43
N GLU A 58 4.21 13.98 8.48
CA GLU A 58 4.48 14.75 9.69
C GLU A 58 5.37 13.97 10.67
N GLN A 59 5.10 12.68 10.88
CA GLN A 59 5.85 11.85 11.84
C GLN A 59 7.07 11.18 11.21
N ASN A 60 6.92 10.55 10.04
CA ASN A 60 7.96 9.73 9.43
C ASN A 60 8.81 10.47 8.38
N MET A 61 8.66 11.80 8.25
CA MET A 61 9.43 12.63 7.31
C MET A 61 9.35 12.14 5.84
N GLY A 62 8.16 11.74 5.41
CA GLY A 62 7.88 11.22 4.07
C GLY A 62 8.18 9.73 3.89
N LYS A 63 8.81 9.07 4.87
CA LYS A 63 9.22 7.66 4.75
C LYS A 63 8.06 6.69 4.89
N CYS A 64 8.17 5.56 4.19
CA CYS A 64 7.25 4.44 4.19
C CYS A 64 8.04 3.13 4.33
N GLY A 65 7.46 2.11 4.96
CA GLY A 65 7.98 0.75 4.84
C GLY A 65 7.85 0.26 3.40
N ILE A 66 8.76 -0.57 2.93
CA ILE A 66 8.83 -0.93 1.49
C ILE A 66 7.62 -1.75 1.02
N CYS A 67 6.88 -2.33 1.98
CA CYS A 67 5.63 -3.06 1.75
C CYS A 67 4.39 -2.27 2.22
N GLY A 68 4.49 -0.94 2.35
CA GLY A 68 3.34 -0.05 2.65
C GLY A 68 2.98 0.11 4.13
N ASP A 69 3.73 -0.54 5.03
CA ASP A 69 3.63 -0.36 6.49
C ASP A 69 4.10 1.05 6.93
N PRO A 70 3.63 1.59 8.07
CA PRO A 70 4.18 2.83 8.62
C PRO A 70 5.66 2.67 8.98
N TYR A 71 6.49 3.63 8.57
CA TYR A 71 7.95 3.51 8.69
C TYR A 71 8.44 3.35 10.14
N HIS A 72 7.80 4.00 11.12
CA HIS A 72 8.20 3.91 12.53
C HIS A 72 7.88 2.57 13.20
N VAL A 73 7.11 1.68 12.56
CA VAL A 73 6.87 0.33 13.09
C VAL A 73 8.20 -0.42 13.11
N GLU A 74 8.50 -1.08 14.24
CA GLU A 74 9.75 -1.82 14.43
C GLU A 74 9.89 -2.96 13.41
N ASP A 75 11.12 -3.21 12.98
CA ASP A 75 11.44 -4.31 12.08
C ASP A 75 11.38 -5.67 12.83
N PRO A 76 10.89 -6.74 12.18
CA PRO A 76 10.28 -6.73 10.85
C PRO A 76 8.86 -6.14 10.89
N ARG A 77 8.58 -5.19 9.99
CA ARG A 77 7.22 -4.67 9.85
C ARG A 77 6.28 -5.80 9.41
N PRO A 78 4.97 -5.73 9.70
CA PRO A 78 4.04 -6.83 9.49
C PRO A 78 4.06 -7.45 8.08
N HIS A 79 4.30 -6.65 7.04
CA HIS A 79 4.32 -7.11 5.65
C HIS A 79 5.71 -7.32 5.08
N GLU A 80 6.77 -7.12 5.86
CA GLU A 80 8.17 -7.37 5.49
C GLU A 80 8.64 -8.76 5.96
N ALA A 81 9.75 -9.28 5.43
CA ALA A 81 10.26 -10.64 5.65
C ALA A 81 10.47 -10.92 7.14
N GLY A 82 9.92 -12.04 7.63
CA GLY A 82 9.85 -12.36 9.05
C GLY A 82 8.64 -11.75 9.78
N GLY A 83 7.91 -10.83 9.14
CA GLY A 83 6.69 -10.23 9.63
C GLY A 83 5.47 -11.17 9.59
N LEU A 84 4.37 -10.70 10.17
CA LEU A 84 3.14 -11.47 10.33
C LEU A 84 2.58 -12.03 9.01
N TYR A 85 2.62 -11.23 7.94
CA TYR A 85 2.03 -11.54 6.63
C TYR A 85 3.07 -12.02 5.59
N ALA A 86 4.37 -11.85 5.82
CA ALA A 86 5.42 -12.30 4.90
C ALA A 86 5.82 -13.75 5.17
N LYS A 87 5.02 -14.71 4.71
CA LYS A 87 5.22 -16.15 4.93
C LYS A 87 6.22 -16.83 3.98
N GLY A 88 6.87 -16.08 3.09
CA GLY A 88 7.82 -16.64 2.12
C GLY A 88 7.17 -17.52 1.04
N ILE A 89 5.87 -17.32 0.77
CA ILE A 89 5.11 -18.11 -0.20
C ILE A 89 5.09 -17.39 -1.55
N ALA A 90 5.52 -18.05 -2.61
CA ALA A 90 5.33 -17.58 -3.98
C ALA A 90 3.85 -17.73 -4.39
N THR A 91 3.19 -16.63 -4.74
CA THR A 91 1.76 -16.63 -5.10
C THR A 91 1.51 -16.93 -6.58
N ARG A 92 2.53 -16.75 -7.41
CA ARG A 92 2.54 -17.00 -8.86
C ARG A 92 3.94 -17.43 -9.32
N HIS A 93 4.00 -18.08 -10.48
CA HIS A 93 5.23 -18.44 -11.18
C HIS A 93 5.15 -17.93 -12.60
N TYR A 94 6.19 -17.25 -13.06
CA TYR A 94 6.28 -16.65 -14.39
C TYR A 94 7.59 -17.03 -15.06
N SER A 95 7.60 -17.04 -16.39
CA SER A 95 8.82 -17.21 -17.18
C SER A 95 9.45 -15.86 -17.52
N VAL A 96 10.77 -15.83 -17.75
CA VAL A 96 11.45 -14.61 -18.19
C VAL A 96 10.86 -14.15 -19.54
N GLY A 97 10.47 -12.88 -19.61
CA GLY A 97 9.86 -12.29 -20.81
C GLY A 97 8.37 -12.61 -20.98
N GLN A 98 7.74 -13.31 -20.03
CA GLN A 98 6.30 -13.55 -20.06
C GLN A 98 5.53 -12.23 -19.87
N GLU A 99 4.57 -11.96 -20.75
CA GLU A 99 3.54 -10.94 -20.51
C GLU A 99 2.58 -11.44 -19.43
N ILE A 100 2.32 -10.59 -18.44
CA ILE A 100 1.49 -10.92 -17.28
C ILE A 100 0.41 -9.87 -17.10
N ASP A 101 -0.77 -10.32 -16.70
CA ASP A 101 -1.83 -9.44 -16.23
C ASP A 101 -1.57 -9.08 -14.76
N ILE A 102 -1.75 -7.79 -14.44
CA ILE A 102 -1.69 -7.28 -13.07
C ILE A 102 -3.06 -6.72 -12.71
N GLU A 103 -3.65 -7.24 -11.63
CA GLU A 103 -4.96 -6.78 -11.15
C GLU A 103 -4.80 -5.97 -9.87
N ILE A 104 -5.25 -4.71 -9.92
CA ILE A 104 -5.35 -3.81 -8.77
C ILE A 104 -6.82 -3.51 -8.52
N GLU A 105 -7.31 -3.86 -7.33
CA GLU A 105 -8.66 -3.51 -6.91
C GLU A 105 -8.64 -2.18 -6.17
N LEU A 106 -9.30 -1.17 -6.74
CA LEU A 106 -9.56 0.10 -6.08
C LEU A 106 -10.88 0.03 -5.31
N THR A 107 -10.79 0.16 -4.00
CA THR A 107 -11.96 0.26 -3.11
C THR A 107 -12.36 1.72 -2.84
N ALA A 108 -11.44 2.66 -3.06
CA ALA A 108 -11.71 4.10 -3.12
C ALA A 108 -10.72 4.77 -4.09
N ASN A 109 -11.22 5.35 -5.18
CA ASN A 109 -10.41 5.95 -6.24
C ASN A 109 -9.95 7.37 -5.90
N HIS A 110 -8.64 7.61 -6.00
CA HIS A 110 -7.95 8.84 -5.62
C HIS A 110 -7.21 9.52 -6.77
N TYR A 111 -7.46 9.07 -8.01
CA TYR A 111 -6.66 9.45 -9.17
C TYR A 111 -5.18 9.05 -8.99
N GLY A 112 -4.29 9.59 -9.83
CA GLY A 112 -2.87 9.25 -9.84
C GLY A 112 -2.51 8.13 -10.82
N HIS A 113 -1.39 7.47 -10.57
CA HIS A 113 -0.86 6.39 -11.41
C HIS A 113 -0.29 5.25 -10.55
N PHE A 114 -0.07 4.11 -11.17
CA PHE A 114 0.59 2.96 -10.55
C PHE A 114 1.97 2.76 -11.17
N GLU A 115 2.93 2.41 -10.33
CA GLU A 115 4.27 1.99 -10.74
C GLU A 115 4.52 0.60 -10.16
N ILE A 116 5.14 -0.27 -10.94
CA ILE A 116 5.38 -1.66 -10.57
C ILE A 116 6.86 -1.94 -10.76
N TYR A 117 7.51 -2.39 -9.69
CA TYR A 117 8.93 -2.67 -9.63
C TYR A 117 9.17 -4.12 -9.24
N ILE A 118 10.29 -4.68 -9.68
CA ILE A 118 10.70 -6.05 -9.34
C ILE A 118 12.13 -6.04 -8.83
N CYS A 119 12.34 -6.54 -7.61
CA CYS A 119 13.65 -6.76 -7.04
C CYS A 119 14.01 -8.26 -7.13
N PRO A 120 15.18 -8.63 -7.69
CA PRO A 120 15.69 -10.00 -7.60
C PRO A 120 16.03 -10.37 -6.15
N ASN A 121 15.14 -11.11 -5.48
CA ASN A 121 15.34 -11.60 -4.12
C ASN A 121 15.15 -13.13 -4.05
N ASN A 122 16.25 -13.86 -3.89
CA ASN A 122 16.25 -15.32 -3.83
C ASN A 122 16.20 -15.88 -2.39
N ASN A 123 15.97 -15.03 -1.38
CA ASN A 123 15.90 -15.43 0.01
C ASN A 123 14.63 -14.89 0.68
N PRO A 124 13.59 -15.72 0.91
CA PRO A 124 12.33 -15.26 1.50
C PRO A 124 12.47 -14.82 2.97
N ALA A 125 13.59 -15.12 3.64
CA ALA A 125 13.88 -14.67 4.99
C ALA A 125 14.61 -13.32 5.05
N GLN A 126 15.02 -12.77 3.91
CA GLN A 126 15.67 -11.47 3.80
C GLN A 126 14.79 -10.54 3.01
N GLU A 127 14.47 -9.37 3.58
CA GLU A 127 13.66 -8.39 2.86
C GLU A 127 14.49 -7.70 1.76
N ALA A 128 13.81 -7.32 0.68
CA ALA A 128 14.41 -6.49 -0.37
C ALA A 128 14.75 -5.09 0.18
N THR A 129 15.50 -4.30 -0.60
CA THR A 129 15.73 -2.88 -0.27
C THR A 129 15.09 -1.99 -1.32
N GLN A 130 14.80 -0.74 -0.98
CA GLN A 130 14.26 0.23 -1.95
C GLN A 130 15.23 0.41 -3.12
N GLU A 131 16.54 0.44 -2.87
CA GLU A 131 17.58 0.56 -3.90
C GLU A 131 17.65 -0.67 -4.84
N CYS A 132 16.98 -1.76 -4.51
CA CYS A 132 16.83 -2.90 -5.41
C CYS A 132 15.64 -2.73 -6.35
N PHE A 133 14.53 -2.17 -5.85
CA PHE A 133 13.34 -1.88 -6.64
C PHE A 133 13.55 -0.72 -7.60
N ASP A 134 14.37 0.27 -7.22
CA ASP A 134 14.65 1.47 -8.02
C ASP A 134 15.62 1.22 -9.20
N ARG A 135 15.98 -0.04 -9.50
CA ARG A 135 16.96 -0.40 -10.54
C ARG A 135 16.36 -0.52 -11.93
#